data_AF-I3Y613-F1
#
_entry.id   AF-I3Y613-F1
#
_cell.length_a   1.000
_cell.length_b   1.000
_cell.length_c   1.000
_cell.angle_alpha   90.00
_cell.angle_beta   90.00
_cell.angle_gamma   90.00
#
_symmetry.space_group_name_H-M   'P 1'
#
loop_
_entity.id
_entity.type
_entity.pdbx_description
1 polymer ?
#
loop_
_entity_poly.entity_id
_entity_poly.type
_entity_poly.pdbx_seq_one_letter_code
_entity_poly.pdbx_strand_id
1 'polypeptide(L)'
;MSVKRFERLRKIREAQENEVAVVLASRLAELNRAEQQRDQLSEYQSQYLHSGLPSDARMLKQMAQMQQQLREALQQQALRVAAAESQVEQARSVWMERHQATLSLAKLIERRRRTESVLDGRKQQREQDLWATRQAFQKHANADS
;
A
#
# COMPACT_ATOMS: atom_id res chain seq x y z
N MET A 1 -25.53 -3.27 -15.21
CA MET A 1 -24.42 -2.27 -15.26
C MET A 1 -23.43 -2.65 -16.34
N SER A 2 -22.57 -1.78 -16.90
CA SER A 2 -21.55 -2.17 -17.91
C SER A 2 -20.15 -2.29 -17.29
N VAL A 3 -19.24 -3.10 -17.87
CA VAL A 3 -17.82 -3.18 -17.46
C VAL A 3 -17.16 -1.79 -17.41
N LYS A 4 -17.49 -0.91 -18.37
CA LYS A 4 -17.04 0.49 -18.40
C LYS A 4 -17.39 1.27 -17.12
N ARG A 5 -18.53 1.00 -16.47
CA ARG A 5 -18.90 1.67 -15.21
C ARG A 5 -18.03 1.18 -14.04
N PHE A 6 -17.71 -0.12 -14.00
CA PHE A 6 -16.82 -0.67 -12.99
C PHE A 6 -15.37 -0.18 -13.17
N GLU A 7 -14.91 -0.03 -14.41
CA GLU A 7 -13.59 0.56 -14.69
C GLU A 7 -13.48 2.01 -14.20
N ARG A 8 -14.52 2.83 -14.41
CA ARG A 8 -14.56 4.19 -13.84
C ARG A 8 -14.52 4.16 -12.32
N LEU A 9 -15.28 3.28 -11.69
CA LEU A 9 -15.26 3.11 -10.23
C LEU A 9 -13.88 2.66 -9.74
N ARG A 10 -13.20 1.77 -10.48
CA ARG A 10 -11.85 1.32 -10.18
C ARG A 10 -10.87 2.48 -10.19
N LYS A 11 -10.90 3.36 -11.21
CA LYS A 11 -10.05 4.56 -11.25
C LYS A 11 -10.25 5.46 -10.02
N ILE A 12 -11.49 5.64 -9.58
CA ILE A 12 -11.79 6.43 -8.37
C ILE A 12 -11.19 5.75 -7.13
N ARG A 13 -11.32 4.42 -7.02
CA ARG A 13 -10.76 3.66 -5.88
C ARG A 13 -9.23 3.67 -5.88
N GLU A 14 -8.59 3.54 -7.04
CA GLU A 14 -7.14 3.66 -7.19
C GLU A 14 -6.65 5.05 -6.78
N ALA A 15 -7.38 6.12 -7.12
CA ALA A 15 -7.05 7.47 -6.66
C ALA A 15 -7.13 7.59 -5.12
N GLN A 16 -8.21 7.08 -4.52
CA GLN A 16 -8.38 7.06 -3.05
C GLN A 16 -7.30 6.23 -2.35
N GLU A 17 -6.94 5.07 -2.92
CA GLU A 17 -5.84 4.24 -2.41
C GLU A 17 -4.51 5.00 -2.46
N ASN A 18 -4.25 5.71 -3.55
CA ASN A 18 -3.03 6.51 -3.71
C ASN A 18 -2.98 7.67 -2.70
N GLU A 19 -4.09 8.35 -2.43
CA GLU A 19 -4.16 9.38 -1.39
C GLU A 19 -3.74 8.84 -0.02
N VAL A 20 -4.26 7.67 0.36
CA VAL A 20 -3.89 7.02 1.65
C VAL A 20 -2.46 6.48 1.62
N ALA A 21 -1.97 6.02 0.47
CA ALA A 21 -0.58 5.59 0.31
C ALA A 21 0.41 6.75 0.54
N VAL A 22 0.09 7.96 0.06
CA VAL A 22 0.89 9.17 0.33
C VAL A 22 0.91 9.49 1.82
N VAL A 23 -0.22 9.37 2.52
CA VAL A 23 -0.28 9.56 3.98
C VAL A 23 0.60 8.52 4.69
N LEU A 24 0.50 7.24 4.32
CA LEU A 24 1.34 6.18 4.88
C LEU A 24 2.84 6.44 4.66
N ALA A 25 3.22 6.88 3.46
CA ALA A 25 4.60 7.25 3.15
C ALA A 25 5.09 8.40 4.05
N SER A 26 4.25 9.42 4.28
CA SER A 26 4.56 10.51 5.21
C SER A 26 4.78 10.01 6.63
N ARG A 27 3.93 9.11 7.13
CA ARG A 27 4.07 8.54 8.49
C ARG A 27 5.32 7.68 8.64
N LEU A 28 5.67 6.90 7.62
CA LEU A 28 6.93 6.14 7.59
C LEU A 28 8.15 7.07 7.62
N ALA A 29 8.10 8.19 6.89
CA ALA A 29 9.18 9.18 6.93
C ALA A 29 9.31 9.84 8.30
N GLU A 30 8.20 10.13 8.97
CA GLU A 30 8.19 10.66 10.35
C GLU A 30 8.77 9.66 11.36
N LEU A 31 8.38 8.38 11.27
CA LEU A 31 8.94 7.31 12.10
C LEU A 31 10.46 7.20 11.92
N ASN A 32 10.93 7.13 10.68
CA ASN A 32 12.36 7.03 10.38
C ASN A 32 13.14 8.24 10.95
N ARG A 33 12.60 9.47 10.83
CA ARG A 33 13.22 10.65 11.45
C ARG A 33 13.28 10.53 12.98
N ALA A 34 12.23 10.02 13.62
CA ALA A 34 12.20 9.83 15.06
C ALA A 34 13.21 8.75 15.52
N GLU A 35 13.35 7.67 14.76
CA GLU A 35 14.34 6.62 15.00
C GLU A 35 15.76 7.16 14.83
N GLN A 36 16.05 7.89 13.75
CA GLN A 36 17.36 8.53 13.53
C GLN A 36 17.75 9.45 14.69
N GLN A 37 16.81 10.26 15.19
CA GLN A 37 17.06 11.11 16.36
C GLN A 37 17.36 10.31 17.63
N ARG A 38 16.67 9.18 17.85
CA ARG A 38 16.95 8.28 18.98
C ARG A 38 18.35 7.69 18.86
N ASP A 39 18.73 7.27 17.66
CA ASP A 39 20.03 6.65 17.40
C ASP A 39 21.15 7.68 17.60
N GLN A 40 20.99 8.92 17.14
CA GLN A 40 21.91 10.03 17.42
C GLN A 40 22.07 10.31 18.92
N LEU A 41 20.97 10.34 19.69
CA LEU A 41 21.04 10.53 21.14
C LEU A 41 21.73 9.35 21.85
N SER A 42 21.53 8.13 21.35
CA SER A 42 22.14 6.92 21.90
C SER A 42 23.64 6.86 21.58
N GLU A 43 24.01 7.26 20.37
CA GLU A 43 25.41 7.40 19.97
C GLU A 43 26.11 8.48 20.80
N TYR A 44 25.48 9.64 20.98
CA TYR A 44 26.00 10.71 21.83
C TYR A 44 26.19 10.23 23.28
N GLN A 45 25.25 9.47 23.82
CA GLN A 45 25.39 8.85 25.14
C GLN A 45 26.59 7.92 25.21
N SER A 46 26.75 7.05 24.21
CA SER A 46 27.87 6.13 24.14
C SER A 46 29.20 6.88 24.08
N GLN A 47 29.35 7.83 23.16
CA GLN A 47 30.55 8.66 23.03
C GLN A 47 30.89 9.37 24.34
N TYR A 48 29.87 9.87 25.04
CA TYR A 48 30.05 10.55 26.32
C TYR A 48 30.49 9.60 27.45
N LEU A 49 29.95 8.39 27.52
CA LEU A 49 30.36 7.37 28.50
C LEU A 49 31.81 6.89 28.29
N HIS A 50 32.31 6.95 27.07
CA HIS A 50 33.70 6.62 26.73
C HIS A 50 34.65 7.82 26.87
N SER A 51 34.13 9.02 27.13
CA SER A 51 34.97 10.19 27.43
C SER A 51 35.57 10.07 28.84
N GLY A 52 36.85 10.40 28.99
CA GLY A 52 37.57 10.25 30.26
C GLY A 52 36.90 11.04 31.40
N LEU A 53 36.94 10.49 32.62
CA LEU A 53 36.41 11.16 33.79
C LEU A 53 37.23 12.42 34.11
N PRO A 54 36.60 13.60 34.21
CA PRO A 54 37.27 14.81 34.63
C PRO A 54 37.64 14.73 36.12
N SER A 55 38.78 15.30 36.48
CA SER A 55 39.29 15.32 37.85
C SER A 55 38.65 16.40 38.73
N ASP A 56 37.94 17.36 38.13
CA ASP A 56 37.28 18.47 38.84
C ASP A 56 35.88 18.08 39.33
N ALA A 57 35.62 18.24 40.63
CA ALA A 57 34.33 17.99 41.26
C ALA A 57 33.18 18.82 40.64
N ARG A 58 33.46 20.05 40.17
CA ARG A 58 32.46 20.86 39.47
C ARG A 58 32.09 20.24 38.12
N MET A 59 33.07 19.73 37.39
CA MET A 59 32.85 19.03 36.12
C MET A 59 32.08 17.72 36.34
N LEU A 60 32.41 16.95 37.37
CA LEU A 60 31.67 15.73 37.72
C LEU A 60 30.18 16.00 37.99
N LYS A 61 29.85 17.10 38.69
CA LYS A 61 28.46 17.51 38.91
C LYS A 61 27.75 17.88 37.60
N GLN A 62 28.43 18.60 36.71
CA GLN A 62 27.89 18.95 35.39
C GLN A 62 27.66 17.71 34.53
N MET A 63 28.58 16.73 34.56
CA MET A 63 28.41 15.46 33.86
C MET A 63 27.19 14.69 34.37
N ALA A 64 27.02 14.58 35.69
CA ALA A 64 25.87 13.90 36.28
C ALA A 64 24.54 14.53 35.85
N GLN A 65 24.48 15.87 35.81
CA GLN A 65 23.30 16.60 35.34
C GLN A 65 23.03 16.35 33.85
N MET A 66 24.07 16.39 33.01
CA MET A 66 23.94 16.15 31.57
C MET A 66 23.51 14.71 31.28
N GLN A 67 24.02 13.73 32.04
CA GLN A 67 23.63 12.32 31.93
C GLN A 67 22.14 12.12 32.27
N GLN A 68 21.64 12.82 33.30
CA GLN A 68 20.23 12.79 33.65
C GLN A 68 19.36 13.42 32.55
N GLN A 69 19.76 14.59 32.03
CA GLN A 69 19.06 15.23 30.90
C GLN A 69 19.04 14.33 29.65
N LEU A 70 20.13 13.65 29.34
CA LEU A 70 20.22 12.75 28.19
C LEU A 70 19.34 11.52 28.37
N ARG A 71 19.26 10.97 29.59
CA ARG A 71 18.35 9.87 29.92
C ARG A 71 16.89 10.28 29.75
N GLU A 72 16.52 11.46 30.24
CA GLU A 72 15.17 12.02 30.09
C GLU A 72 14.83 12.27 28.61
N ALA A 73 15.78 12.82 27.85
CA ALA A 73 15.62 13.03 26.40
C ALA A 73 15.42 11.71 25.65
N LEU A 74 16.20 10.67 25.98
CA LEU A 74 16.03 9.33 25.39
C LEU A 74 14.68 8.70 25.73
N GLN A 75 14.20 8.86 26.97
CA GLN A 75 12.86 8.40 27.36
C GLN A 75 11.76 9.12 26.59
N GLN A 76 11.84 10.45 26.47
CA GLN A 76 10.89 11.22 25.66
C GLN A 76 10.95 10.84 24.19
N GLN A 77 12.15 10.59 23.65
CA GLN A 77 12.31 10.16 22.26
C GLN A 77 11.74 8.76 22.03
N ALA A 78 11.89 7.84 22.97
CA ALA A 78 11.25 6.53 22.90
C ALA A 78 9.72 6.63 22.84
N LEU A 79 9.12 7.53 23.63
CA LEU A 79 7.67 7.80 23.55
C LEU A 79 7.25 8.38 22.19
N ARG A 80 8.09 9.25 21.59
CA ARG A 80 7.84 9.79 20.25
C ARG A 80 7.91 8.71 19.17
N VAL A 81 8.89 7.82 19.25
CA VAL A 81 9.01 6.66 18.33
C VAL A 81 7.76 5.78 18.45
N ALA A 82 7.37 5.39 19.67
CA ALA A 82 6.17 4.57 19.89
C ALA A 82 4.89 5.25 19.36
N ALA A 83 4.76 6.57 19.54
CA ALA A 83 3.65 7.33 18.97
C ALA A 83 3.67 7.33 17.43
N ALA A 84 4.84 7.48 16.81
CA ALA A 84 5.00 7.42 15.36
C ALA A 84 4.72 6.02 14.80
N GLU A 85 5.17 4.96 15.47
CA GLU A 85 4.84 3.57 15.14
C GLU A 85 3.33 3.32 15.14
N SER A 86 2.63 3.81 16.18
CA SER A 86 1.17 3.72 16.26
C SER A 86 0.47 4.44 15.11
N GLN A 87 0.97 5.63 14.70
CA GLN A 87 0.44 6.36 13.56
C GLN A 87 0.70 5.64 12.23
N VAL A 88 1.86 5.00 12.07
CA VAL A 88 2.18 4.17 10.90
C VAL A 88 1.22 2.99 10.82
N GLU A 89 0.96 2.31 11.94
CA GLU A 89 0.07 1.15 11.96
C GLU A 89 -1.38 1.54 11.63
N GLN A 90 -1.86 2.66 12.16
CA GLN A 90 -3.17 3.22 11.79
C GLN A 90 -3.25 3.54 10.29
N ALA A 91 -2.25 4.24 9.74
CA ALA A 91 -2.22 4.57 8.32
C ALA A 91 -2.12 3.31 7.43
N ARG A 92 -1.36 2.30 7.87
CA ARG A 92 -1.21 1.01 7.20
C ARG A 92 -2.53 0.26 7.16
N SER A 93 -3.25 0.19 8.28
CA SER A 93 -4.58 -0.43 8.37
C SER A 93 -5.56 0.19 7.35
N VAL A 94 -5.65 1.51 7.30
CA VAL A 94 -6.51 2.23 6.35
C VAL A 94 -6.07 1.96 4.90
N TRP A 95 -4.76 1.97 4.62
CA TRP A 95 -4.25 1.66 3.29
C TRP A 95 -4.62 0.23 2.87
N MET A 96 -4.44 -0.75 3.74
CA MET A 96 -4.79 -2.15 3.46
C MET A 96 -6.28 -2.32 3.14
N GLU A 97 -7.17 -1.64 3.88
CA GLU A 97 -8.62 -1.67 3.61
C GLU A 97 -8.92 -1.17 2.18
N ARG A 98 -8.31 -0.03 1.80
CA ARG A 98 -8.51 0.57 0.47
C ARG A 98 -7.91 -0.30 -0.63
N HIS A 99 -6.72 -0.82 -0.42
CA HIS A 99 -6.05 -1.73 -1.34
C HIS A 99 -6.88 -2.99 -1.59
N GLN A 100 -7.40 -3.60 -0.53
CA GLN A 100 -8.25 -4.79 -0.65
C GLN A 100 -9.55 -4.48 -1.40
N ALA A 101 -10.16 -3.31 -1.18
CA ALA A 101 -11.33 -2.87 -1.93
C ALA A 101 -11.00 -2.72 -3.43
N THR A 102 -9.88 -2.10 -3.79
CA THR A 102 -9.41 -1.98 -5.19
C THR A 102 -9.20 -3.35 -5.82
N LEU A 103 -8.51 -4.27 -5.13
CA LEU A 103 -8.26 -5.63 -5.61
C LEU A 103 -9.56 -6.42 -5.81
N SER A 104 -10.50 -6.30 -4.89
CA SER A 104 -11.80 -6.98 -4.99
C SER A 104 -12.57 -6.52 -6.24
N LEU A 105 -12.53 -5.23 -6.55
CA LEU A 105 -13.18 -4.66 -7.73
C LEU A 105 -12.47 -5.07 -9.02
N ALA A 106 -11.14 -5.11 -9.02
CA ALA A 106 -10.36 -5.59 -10.17
C ALA A 106 -10.72 -7.05 -10.51
N LYS A 107 -10.81 -7.93 -9.51
CA LYS A 107 -11.24 -9.33 -9.69
C LYS A 107 -12.67 -9.43 -10.23
N LEU A 108 -13.58 -8.57 -9.76
CA LEU A 108 -14.95 -8.52 -10.26
C LEU A 108 -15.01 -8.13 -11.75
N ILE A 109 -14.25 -7.11 -12.15
CA ILE A 109 -14.14 -6.66 -13.54
C ILE A 109 -13.63 -7.80 -14.42
N GLU A 110 -12.57 -8.47 -13.98
CA GLU A 110 -11.97 -9.58 -14.71
C GLU A 110 -12.96 -10.72 -14.93
N ARG A 111 -13.63 -11.19 -13.87
CA ARG A 111 -14.67 -12.23 -13.96
C ARG A 111 -15.75 -11.85 -14.97
N ARG A 112 -16.16 -10.58 -14.95
CA ARG A 112 -17.21 -10.10 -15.83
C ARG A 112 -16.80 -10.04 -17.29
N ARG A 113 -15.58 -9.58 -17.58
CA ARG A 113 -15.00 -9.63 -18.93
C ARG A 113 -14.91 -11.05 -19.46
N ARG A 114 -14.53 -12.02 -18.61
CA ARG A 114 -14.52 -13.44 -18.97
C ARG A 114 -15.93 -13.93 -19.32
N THR A 115 -16.94 -13.59 -18.53
CA THR A 115 -18.34 -13.95 -18.81
C THR A 115 -18.84 -13.33 -20.12
N GLU A 116 -18.58 -12.05 -20.36
CA GLU A 116 -18.96 -11.37 -21.61
C GLU A 116 -18.27 -12.02 -22.82
N SER A 117 -16.98 -12.31 -22.73
CA SER A 117 -16.23 -13.00 -23.79
C SER A 117 -16.77 -14.40 -24.10
N VAL A 118 -17.18 -15.18 -23.09
CA VAL A 118 -17.79 -16.49 -23.31
C VAL A 118 -19.16 -16.39 -23.99
N LEU A 119 -19.97 -15.40 -23.60
CA LEU A 119 -21.27 -15.17 -24.23
C LEU A 119 -21.13 -14.73 -25.69
N ASP A 120 -20.20 -13.83 -25.97
CA ASP A 120 -19.91 -13.36 -27.33
C ASP A 120 -19.35 -14.49 -28.20
N GLY A 121 -18.44 -15.31 -27.66
CA GLY A 121 -17.92 -16.49 -28.37
C GLY A 121 -19.01 -17.50 -28.73
N ARG A 122 -19.92 -17.79 -27.80
CA ARG A 122 -21.08 -18.66 -28.06
C ARG A 122 -22.03 -18.09 -29.10
N LYS A 123 -22.20 -16.75 -29.12
CA LYS A 123 -23.04 -16.08 -30.12
C LYS A 123 -22.41 -16.16 -31.51
N GLN A 124 -21.11 -15.86 -31.62
CA GLN A 124 -20.37 -15.98 -32.88
C GLN A 124 -20.36 -17.40 -33.42
N GLN A 125 -20.17 -18.40 -32.56
CA GLN A 125 -20.24 -19.81 -32.96
C GLN A 125 -21.62 -20.17 -33.53
N ARG A 126 -22.71 -19.79 -32.86
CA ARG A 126 -24.07 -20.00 -33.38
C ARG A 126 -24.31 -19.32 -34.71
N GLU A 127 -23.81 -18.09 -34.90
CA GLU A 127 -23.94 -17.36 -36.15
C GLU A 127 -23.18 -18.05 -37.29
N GLN A 128 -21.98 -18.56 -37.03
CA GLN A 128 -21.19 -19.34 -37.97
C GLN A 128 -21.87 -20.67 -38.33
N ASP A 129 -22.38 -21.40 -37.35
CA ASP A 129 -23.10 -22.66 -37.55
C ASP A 129 -24.36 -22.45 -38.40
N LEU A 130 -25.14 -21.40 -38.12
CA LEU A 130 -26.33 -21.05 -38.90
C LEU A 130 -26.00 -20.63 -40.32
N TRP A 131 -24.86 -19.97 -40.54
CA TRP A 131 -24.40 -19.59 -41.87
C TRP A 131 -23.90 -20.82 -42.64
N ALA A 132 -23.11 -21.69 -42.02
CA ALA A 132 -22.62 -22.93 -42.62
C ALA A 132 -23.78 -23.85 -43.02
N THR A 133 -24.77 -24.00 -42.14
CA THR A 133 -25.99 -24.76 -42.42
C THR A 133 -26.74 -24.19 -43.62
N ARG A 134 -26.92 -22.86 -43.67
CA ARG A 134 -27.57 -22.18 -44.82
C ARG A 134 -26.81 -22.40 -46.14
N GLN A 135 -25.48 -22.31 -46.14
CA GLN A 135 -24.68 -22.60 -47.34
C GLN A 135 -24.80 -24.06 -47.78
N ALA A 136 -24.79 -25.01 -46.83
CA ALA A 136 -24.92 -26.42 -47.15
C ALA A 136 -26.28 -26.71 -47.83
N PHE A 137 -27.37 -26.16 -47.30
CA PHE A 137 -28.70 -26.29 -47.93
C PHE A 137 -28.76 -25.70 -49.35
N GLN A 138 -28.14 -24.54 -49.59
CA GLN A 138 -28.09 -23.95 -50.94
C GLN A 138 -27.28 -24.77 -51.93
N LYS A 139 -26.17 -25.36 -51.49
CA LYS A 139 -25.35 -26.25 -52.35
C LYS A 139 -26.09 -27.53 -52.72
N HIS A 140 -26.82 -28.13 -51.78
CA HIS A 140 -27.66 -29.29 -52.07
C HIS A 140 -28.79 -28.96 -53.05
N ALA A 141 -29.50 -27.85 -52.85
CA ALA A 141 -30.58 -27.44 -53.76
C ALA A 141 -30.09 -27.19 -55.21
N ASN A 142 -28.89 -26.64 -55.38
CA ASN A 142 -28.28 -26.43 -56.70
C ASN A 142 -27.68 -27.70 -57.32
N ALA A 143 -27.44 -28.76 -56.56
CA ALA A 143 -26.91 -30.03 -57.08
C ALA A 143 -28.03 -30.98 -57.56
N ASP A 144 -29.25 -30.79 -57.04
CA ASP A 144 -30.45 -31.55 -57.41
C ASP A 144 -31.29 -30.85 -58.51
N SER A 145 -30.78 -29.77 -59.10
CA SER A 145 -31.37 -29.01 -60.23
C SER A 145 -30.62 -29.28 -61.53
#